data_AF-A0A8T4N072-F1
#
_entry.id   AF-A0A8T4N072-F1
#
_cell.length_a   1.000
_cell.length_b   1.000
_cell.length_c   1.000
_cell.angle_alpha   90.00
_cell.angle_beta   90.00
_cell.angle_gamma   90.00
#
_symmetry.space_group_name_H-M   'P 1'
#
loop_
_entity.id
_entity.type
_entity.pdbx_description
1 polymer ?
#
loop_
_entity_poly.entity_id
_entity_poly.type
_entity_poly.pdbx_seq_one_letter_code
_entity_poly.pdbx_strand_id
1 'polypeptide(L)'
;MDKEAKINLIIAFLFVISITAGFILAGGSSKACRDGIDNDGDGLTDWPADPGCANKNDNTETSSSLVCDNGQDETDDADNLADFRITNGDPGCTSATDNSEIDGQCDDLNDNDDGHIDFGSPTRDSECTSFSDNDESPRDFCDSTDFVITVQGTTSGEDDSIAFNLTDFCLDSINLREYGCSSVTNDYDPISQDFDCSINNFTSCSNGACV
;
A
#
# COMPACT_ATOMS: atom_id res chain seq x y z
N MET A 1 -13.27 12.26 -70.52
CA MET A 1 -12.19 12.00 -69.55
C MET A 1 -10.94 11.66 -70.35
N ASP A 2 -9.95 12.54 -70.27
CA ASP A 2 -8.70 12.47 -71.03
C ASP A 2 -7.92 11.18 -70.75
N LYS A 3 -7.17 10.66 -71.74
CA LYS A 3 -6.36 9.44 -71.60
C LYS A 3 -5.33 9.58 -70.47
N GLU A 4 -4.75 10.77 -70.33
CA GLU A 4 -3.82 11.15 -69.25
C GLU A 4 -4.46 10.97 -67.86
N ALA A 5 -5.71 11.41 -67.68
CA ALA A 5 -6.42 11.30 -66.42
C ALA A 5 -6.72 9.85 -66.02
N LYS A 6 -6.93 8.95 -67.00
CA LYS A 6 -7.15 7.52 -66.74
C LYS A 6 -5.87 6.81 -66.31
N ILE A 7 -4.73 7.17 -66.90
CA ILE A 7 -3.42 6.60 -66.57
C ILE A 7 -3.01 7.01 -65.16
N ASN A 8 -3.17 8.29 -64.81
CA ASN A 8 -2.84 8.79 -63.47
C ASN A 8 -3.71 8.15 -62.37
N LEU A 9 -4.99 7.86 -62.66
CA LEU A 9 -5.88 7.19 -61.72
C LEU A 9 -5.47 5.72 -61.48
N ILE A 10 -5.02 5.01 -62.51
CA ILE A 10 -4.54 3.62 -62.39
C ILE A 10 -3.23 3.57 -61.61
N ILE A 11 -2.29 4.48 -61.87
CA ILE A 11 -1.03 4.56 -61.13
C ILE A 11 -1.29 4.87 -59.65
N ALA A 12 -2.18 5.82 -59.35
CA ALA A 12 -2.57 6.12 -57.98
C ALA A 12 -3.18 4.90 -57.27
N PHE A 13 -4.06 4.14 -57.94
CA PHE A 13 -4.62 2.92 -57.39
C PHE A 13 -3.57 1.84 -57.14
N LEU A 14 -2.63 1.61 -58.07
CA LEU A 14 -1.56 0.62 -57.90
C LEU A 14 -0.57 1.01 -56.79
N PHE A 15 -0.32 2.30 -56.61
CA PHE A 15 0.51 2.82 -55.53
C PHE A 15 -0.18 2.64 -54.16
N VAL A 16 -1.48 2.95 -54.08
CA VAL A 16 -2.29 2.71 -52.88
C VAL A 16 -2.36 1.21 -52.55
N ILE A 17 -2.55 0.34 -53.54
CA ILE A 17 -2.56 -1.12 -53.35
C ILE A 17 -1.19 -1.63 -52.86
N SER A 18 -0.09 -1.06 -53.32
CA SER A 18 1.27 -1.45 -52.89
C SER A 18 1.57 -0.98 -51.46
N ILE A 19 1.09 0.21 -51.08
CA ILE A 19 1.21 0.75 -49.72
C ILE A 19 0.33 -0.05 -48.74
N THR A 20 -0.88 -0.44 -49.13
CA THR A 20 -1.77 -1.22 -48.26
C THR A 20 -1.38 -2.71 -48.21
N ALA A 21 -0.91 -3.31 -49.32
CA ALA A 21 -0.43 -4.70 -49.32
C ALA A 21 0.86 -4.88 -48.50
N GLY A 22 1.74 -3.87 -48.44
CA GLY A 22 2.93 -3.86 -47.59
C GLY A 22 2.61 -3.84 -46.09
N PHE A 23 1.44 -3.31 -45.70
CA PHE A 23 0.98 -3.23 -44.31
C PHE A 23 0.12 -4.44 -43.87
N ILE A 24 -0.42 -5.21 -44.83
CA ILE A 24 -1.33 -6.34 -44.53
C ILE A 24 -0.57 -7.66 -44.26
N LEU A 25 0.74 -7.73 -44.57
CA LEU A 25 1.52 -8.98 -44.47
C LEU A 25 2.34 -9.18 -43.18
N ALA A 26 2.30 -8.23 -42.22
CA ALA A 26 3.04 -8.34 -40.95
C ALA A 26 2.19 -8.85 -39.78
N GLY A 27 1.08 -9.55 -40.05
CA GLY A 27 0.21 -10.16 -39.04
C GLY A 27 0.40 -11.67 -38.90
N GLY A 28 1.60 -12.19 -39.17
CA GLY A 28 1.92 -13.54 -38.68
C GLY A 28 2.09 -13.40 -37.19
N SER A 29 1.25 -14.04 -36.37
CA SER A 29 1.36 -14.06 -34.91
C SER A 29 2.81 -14.34 -34.52
N SER A 30 3.60 -13.30 -34.28
CA SER A 30 4.83 -13.44 -33.56
C SER A 30 4.41 -13.94 -32.19
N LYS A 31 5.11 -14.97 -31.76
CA LYS A 31 4.92 -15.57 -30.46
C LYS A 31 5.52 -14.57 -29.47
N ALA A 32 4.80 -14.25 -28.41
CA ALA A 32 5.17 -13.21 -27.44
C ALA A 32 6.67 -13.31 -27.10
N CYS A 33 7.09 -14.51 -26.73
CA CYS A 33 8.47 -14.91 -26.43
C CYS A 33 9.54 -14.85 -27.55
N ARG A 34 9.30 -14.17 -28.67
CA ARG A 34 10.32 -13.90 -29.70
C ARG A 34 10.02 -12.67 -30.54
N ASP A 35 9.13 -11.80 -30.09
CA ASP A 35 8.71 -10.63 -30.86
C ASP A 35 9.47 -9.35 -30.47
N GLY A 36 10.28 -9.43 -29.41
CA GLY A 36 11.15 -8.37 -28.94
C GLY A 36 10.41 -7.32 -28.12
N ILE A 37 9.22 -7.62 -27.63
CA ILE A 37 8.38 -6.74 -26.83
C ILE A 37 8.04 -7.46 -25.53
N ASP A 38 8.27 -6.79 -24.40
CA ASP A 38 7.75 -7.17 -23.08
C ASP A 38 6.20 -7.07 -23.09
N ASN A 39 5.53 -8.22 -23.12
CA ASN A 39 4.10 -8.40 -23.32
C ASN A 39 3.31 -8.49 -22.00
N ASP A 40 3.96 -8.75 -20.87
CA ASP A 40 3.33 -8.78 -19.53
C ASP A 40 3.79 -7.64 -18.60
N GLY A 41 4.88 -6.96 -18.92
CA GLY A 41 5.33 -5.74 -18.26
C GLY A 41 6.25 -5.97 -17.05
N ASP A 42 6.86 -7.15 -16.97
CA ASP A 42 7.76 -7.57 -15.89
C ASP A 42 9.21 -7.04 -16.09
N GLY A 43 9.49 -6.47 -17.27
CA GLY A 43 10.80 -5.92 -17.63
C GLY A 43 11.78 -6.91 -18.25
N LEU A 44 11.37 -8.16 -18.37
CA LEU A 44 12.03 -9.21 -19.11
C LEU A 44 11.39 -9.26 -20.50
N THR A 45 12.09 -9.89 -21.44
CA THR A 45 11.63 -9.89 -22.83
C THR A 45 12.20 -11.11 -23.52
N ASP A 46 11.31 -11.86 -24.16
CA ASP A 46 11.57 -13.01 -24.99
C ASP A 46 12.35 -14.16 -24.31
N TRP A 47 12.15 -15.35 -24.87
CA TRP A 47 13.00 -16.48 -24.54
C TRP A 47 14.46 -16.25 -25.01
N PRO A 48 15.49 -16.53 -24.18
CA PRO A 48 15.47 -17.19 -22.87
C PRO A 48 15.67 -16.24 -21.68
N ALA A 49 15.60 -14.93 -21.90
CA ALA A 49 15.84 -13.96 -20.85
C ALA A 49 14.64 -13.84 -19.91
N ASP A 50 13.47 -14.06 -20.48
CA ASP A 50 12.18 -14.14 -19.81
C ASP A 50 11.93 -15.56 -19.23
N PRO A 51 11.75 -15.69 -17.90
CA PRO A 51 11.44 -16.93 -17.20
C PRO A 51 10.01 -17.45 -17.44
N GLY A 52 9.06 -16.58 -17.74
CA GLY A 52 7.69 -16.99 -18.01
C GLY A 52 7.54 -17.55 -19.44
N CYS A 53 8.48 -17.24 -20.33
CA CYS A 53 8.66 -17.94 -21.60
C CYS A 53 9.15 -19.39 -21.47
N ALA A 54 8.29 -20.39 -21.70
CA ALA A 54 8.73 -21.79 -21.75
C ALA A 54 9.64 -22.09 -22.97
N ASN A 55 9.42 -21.38 -24.09
CA ASN A 55 10.23 -21.46 -25.32
C ASN A 55 9.90 -20.32 -26.31
N LYS A 56 10.70 -20.15 -27.37
CA LYS A 56 10.47 -19.15 -28.44
C LYS A 56 9.13 -19.25 -29.18
N ASN A 57 8.35 -20.31 -29.02
CA ASN A 57 7.04 -20.47 -29.66
C ASN A 57 5.86 -20.27 -28.69
N ASP A 58 6.13 -19.86 -27.45
CA ASP A 58 5.09 -19.60 -26.46
C ASP A 58 4.23 -18.39 -26.84
N ASN A 59 2.96 -18.41 -26.44
CA ASN A 59 2.02 -17.33 -26.74
C ASN A 59 2.02 -16.22 -25.69
N THR A 60 2.52 -16.51 -24.50
CA THR A 60 2.56 -15.60 -23.37
C THR A 60 3.98 -15.53 -22.84
N GLU A 61 4.32 -14.38 -22.29
CA GLU A 61 5.53 -14.21 -21.49
C GLU A 61 5.32 -14.58 -20.03
N THR A 62 4.08 -14.95 -19.64
CA THR A 62 3.72 -15.45 -18.31
C THR A 62 3.85 -16.97 -18.15
N SER A 63 4.09 -17.44 -16.91
CA SER A 63 4.17 -18.85 -16.55
C SER A 63 3.37 -19.24 -15.31
N SER A 64 2.48 -20.22 -15.46
CA SER A 64 1.67 -20.78 -14.37
C SER A 64 2.45 -21.50 -13.25
N SER A 65 3.78 -21.48 -13.30
CA SER A 65 4.65 -22.08 -12.27
C SER A 65 5.38 -21.04 -11.43
N LEU A 66 5.26 -19.77 -11.82
CA LEU A 66 5.82 -18.62 -11.13
C LEU A 66 4.62 -17.87 -10.54
N VAL A 67 4.53 -17.79 -9.22
CA VAL A 67 3.33 -17.23 -8.55
C VAL A 67 3.13 -15.79 -9.01
N CYS A 68 4.19 -14.99 -8.89
CA CYS A 68 4.28 -13.60 -9.36
C CYS A 68 4.34 -13.38 -10.89
N ASP A 69 3.93 -14.35 -11.70
CA ASP A 69 3.92 -14.24 -13.17
C ASP A 69 2.90 -15.21 -13.79
N ASN A 70 1.87 -15.63 -13.04
CA ASN A 70 0.90 -16.61 -13.52
C ASN A 70 -0.37 -15.97 -14.10
N GLY A 71 -0.57 -14.66 -13.93
CA GLY A 71 -1.75 -13.93 -14.37
C GLY A 71 -2.91 -13.96 -13.38
N GLN A 72 -2.73 -14.43 -12.14
CA GLN A 72 -3.77 -14.58 -11.12
C GLN A 72 -3.38 -13.78 -9.87
N ASP A 73 -4.42 -13.23 -9.24
CA ASP A 73 -4.43 -12.68 -7.89
C ASP A 73 -4.71 -13.87 -6.95
N GLU A 74 -3.80 -14.16 -6.04
CA GLU A 74 -3.86 -15.35 -5.19
C GLU A 74 -4.67 -15.04 -3.93
N THR A 75 -5.56 -15.95 -3.55
CA THR A 75 -6.57 -15.66 -2.52
C THR A 75 -6.02 -15.49 -1.09
N ASP A 76 -4.73 -15.68 -0.91
CA ASP A 76 -3.99 -15.51 0.33
C ASP A 76 -3.27 -14.16 0.45
N ASP A 77 -3.42 -13.27 -0.52
CA ASP A 77 -3.02 -11.86 -0.44
C ASP A 77 -4.22 -10.92 -0.15
N ALA A 78 -3.95 -9.69 0.33
CA ALA A 78 -4.99 -8.77 0.81
C ALA A 78 -5.48 -7.74 -0.21
N ASP A 79 -4.93 -7.77 -1.43
CA ASP A 79 -5.17 -6.74 -2.41
C ASP A 79 -5.98 -7.23 -3.63
N ASN A 80 -5.91 -6.55 -4.76
CA ASN A 80 -6.55 -7.01 -6.01
C ASN A 80 -5.58 -6.80 -7.19
N LEU A 81 -4.30 -6.83 -6.87
CA LEU A 81 -3.17 -6.82 -7.76
C LEU A 81 -2.75 -8.28 -7.96
N ALA A 82 -1.91 -8.46 -8.96
CA ALA A 82 -1.47 -9.75 -9.40
C ALA A 82 -0.18 -9.52 -10.15
N ASP A 83 0.75 -10.46 -9.98
CA ASP A 83 2.00 -10.56 -10.70
C ASP A 83 2.98 -9.38 -10.51
N PHE A 84 4.24 -9.69 -10.74
CA PHE A 84 5.28 -8.70 -10.84
C PHE A 84 5.14 -7.86 -12.11
N ARG A 85 5.09 -6.53 -11.95
CA ARG A 85 5.27 -5.57 -13.04
C ARG A 85 6.16 -4.42 -12.59
N ILE A 86 6.95 -3.85 -13.51
CA ILE A 86 7.81 -2.69 -13.18
C ILE A 86 6.97 -1.50 -12.68
N THR A 87 5.74 -1.37 -13.17
CA THR A 87 4.81 -0.31 -12.76
C THR A 87 3.46 -0.90 -12.41
N ASN A 88 2.95 -0.59 -11.22
CA ASN A 88 1.66 -1.09 -10.75
C ASN A 88 1.57 -2.62 -10.81
N GLY A 89 2.69 -3.28 -10.50
CA GLY A 89 2.71 -4.70 -10.16
C GLY A 89 2.25 -4.91 -8.73
N ASP A 90 2.09 -6.17 -8.39
CA ASP A 90 1.78 -6.63 -7.06
C ASP A 90 2.87 -6.22 -6.04
N PRO A 91 2.52 -5.55 -4.93
CA PRO A 91 3.44 -5.18 -3.85
C PRO A 91 4.09 -6.38 -3.15
N GLY A 92 3.42 -7.52 -3.10
CA GLY A 92 3.93 -8.79 -2.58
C GLY A 92 4.89 -9.50 -3.54
N CYS A 93 5.01 -9.03 -4.78
CA CYS A 93 5.99 -9.53 -5.75
C CYS A 93 7.26 -8.68 -5.82
N THR A 94 8.40 -9.23 -5.38
CA THR A 94 9.70 -8.56 -5.55
C THR A 94 10.33 -8.80 -6.92
N SER A 95 9.90 -9.84 -7.65
CA SER A 95 10.31 -10.18 -9.02
C SER A 95 9.35 -11.17 -9.68
N ALA A 96 9.39 -11.33 -11.01
CA ALA A 96 8.60 -12.34 -11.73
C ALA A 96 8.92 -13.80 -11.35
N THR A 97 10.08 -14.04 -10.72
CA THR A 97 10.46 -15.37 -10.23
C THR A 97 10.24 -15.56 -8.73
N ASP A 98 9.67 -14.55 -8.07
CA ASP A 98 9.30 -14.64 -6.67
C ASP A 98 8.27 -15.76 -6.49
N ASN A 99 8.39 -16.46 -5.36
CA ASN A 99 7.59 -17.64 -5.07
C ASN A 99 6.42 -17.34 -4.11
N SER A 100 6.23 -16.07 -3.78
CA SER A 100 5.20 -15.54 -2.89
C SER A 100 4.68 -14.24 -3.49
N GLU A 101 3.36 -14.07 -3.48
CA GLU A 101 2.67 -12.79 -3.68
C GLU A 101 2.41 -12.09 -2.34
N ILE A 102 3.19 -12.46 -1.33
CA ILE A 102 3.09 -11.97 0.04
C ILE A 102 4.52 -11.64 0.51
N ASP A 103 4.84 -10.36 0.71
CA ASP A 103 6.12 -9.88 1.28
C ASP A 103 5.93 -9.01 2.54
N GLY A 104 4.67 -8.75 2.92
CA GLY A 104 4.28 -7.94 4.08
C GLY A 104 3.37 -8.71 5.03
N GLN A 105 3.48 -8.40 6.33
CA GLN A 105 2.50 -8.89 7.29
C GLN A 105 1.12 -8.25 6.96
N CYS A 106 1.11 -6.98 6.55
CA CYS A 106 -0.07 -6.21 6.11
C CYS A 106 -0.77 -6.69 4.82
N ASP A 107 -0.33 -7.82 4.24
CA ASP A 107 -0.77 -8.36 2.96
C ASP A 107 -1.13 -9.86 3.01
N ASP A 108 -1.04 -10.54 4.16
CA ASP A 108 -1.16 -12.01 4.23
C ASP A 108 -2.53 -12.53 4.70
N LEU A 109 -3.50 -11.62 4.86
CA LEU A 109 -4.86 -11.87 5.37
C LEU A 109 -4.92 -12.57 6.75
N ASN A 110 -3.81 -12.64 7.49
CA ASN A 110 -3.74 -13.27 8.81
C ASN A 110 -3.61 -12.24 9.92
N ASP A 111 -4.51 -12.33 10.90
CA ASP A 111 -4.39 -11.65 12.19
C ASP A 111 -3.21 -12.26 12.98
N ASN A 112 -2.02 -11.69 12.86
CA ASN A 112 -0.83 -12.21 13.54
C ASN A 112 -0.45 -11.45 14.84
N ASP A 113 -1.24 -10.44 15.26
CA ASP A 113 -1.06 -9.75 16.55
C ASP A 113 -2.35 -9.43 17.36
N ASP A 114 -3.13 -8.39 16.99
CA ASP A 114 -4.03 -7.70 17.94
C ASP A 114 -5.53 -7.66 17.58
N GLY A 115 -5.97 -8.32 16.50
CA GLY A 115 -7.34 -8.27 16.00
C GLY A 115 -7.55 -7.39 14.77
N HIS A 116 -6.50 -6.73 14.28
CA HIS A 116 -6.44 -6.04 12.99
C HIS A 116 -5.58 -6.87 12.01
N ILE A 117 -5.94 -6.86 10.72
CA ILE A 117 -5.55 -7.95 9.80
C ILE A 117 -4.68 -7.46 8.62
N ASP A 118 -4.93 -6.27 8.04
CA ASP A 118 -4.38 -5.95 6.69
C ASP A 118 -4.72 -4.52 6.22
N PHE A 119 -3.95 -4.03 5.24
CA PHE A 119 -4.19 -2.75 4.56
C PHE A 119 -5.48 -2.80 3.71
N GLY A 120 -6.64 -2.47 4.28
CA GLY A 120 -7.89 -2.42 3.50
C GLY A 120 -9.05 -3.20 4.10
N SER A 121 -8.79 -3.99 5.13
CA SER A 121 -9.84 -4.65 5.90
C SER A 121 -10.75 -3.66 6.65
N PRO A 122 -12.02 -4.04 6.91
CA PRO A 122 -12.94 -3.25 7.71
C PRO A 122 -12.45 -2.96 9.15
N THR A 123 -11.48 -3.73 9.64
CA THR A 123 -10.73 -3.48 10.89
C THR A 123 -9.31 -3.07 10.52
N ARG A 124 -9.18 -1.93 9.83
CA ARG A 124 -7.88 -1.36 9.43
C ARG A 124 -6.93 -1.24 10.62
N ASP A 125 -5.75 -1.79 10.47
CA ASP A 125 -4.59 -1.39 11.24
C ASP A 125 -4.20 0.04 10.82
N SER A 126 -3.95 0.92 11.80
CA SER A 126 -3.52 2.30 11.56
C SER A 126 -2.10 2.41 11.02
N GLU A 127 -1.26 1.38 11.24
CA GLU A 127 0.16 1.40 10.89
C GLU A 127 0.49 0.68 9.57
N CYS A 128 -0.42 -0.14 9.03
CA CYS A 128 -0.31 -0.58 7.65
C CYS A 128 -0.49 0.61 6.69
N THR A 129 0.61 1.22 6.24
CA THR A 129 0.57 2.39 5.34
C THR A 129 0.45 2.01 3.86
N SER A 130 0.72 0.74 3.52
CA SER A 130 0.62 0.15 2.20
C SER A 130 0.56 -1.38 2.28
N PHE A 131 0.19 -2.07 1.19
CA PHE A 131 0.27 -3.53 1.10
C PHE A 131 1.73 -4.05 1.21
N SER A 132 2.72 -3.28 0.74
CA SER A 132 4.15 -3.61 0.92
C SER A 132 4.70 -3.36 2.32
N ASP A 133 3.87 -2.95 3.28
CA ASP A 133 4.31 -2.65 4.64
C ASP A 133 4.55 -3.96 5.41
N ASN A 134 5.65 -4.03 6.16
CA ASN A 134 6.06 -5.21 6.89
C ASN A 134 6.11 -5.00 8.41
N ASP A 135 5.53 -3.90 8.87
CA ASP A 135 5.42 -3.55 10.28
C ASP A 135 3.95 -3.64 10.72
N GLU A 136 3.61 -4.74 11.40
CA GLU A 136 2.36 -4.91 12.16
C GLU A 136 2.56 -4.62 13.65
N SER A 137 3.68 -3.98 14.03
CA SER A 137 3.85 -3.71 15.45
C SER A 137 2.73 -2.78 15.94
N PRO A 138 2.15 -3.08 17.10
CA PRO A 138 1.20 -2.17 17.68
C PRO A 138 2.02 -0.96 18.12
N ARG A 139 1.55 0.29 17.94
CA ARG A 139 1.34 1.23 19.04
C ARG A 139 0.88 2.64 18.65
N ASP A 140 -0.35 2.71 18.23
CA ASP A 140 -1.24 3.75 18.73
C ASP A 140 -1.75 3.28 20.11
N PHE A 141 -1.07 3.68 21.19
CA PHE A 141 -1.46 3.29 22.55
C PHE A 141 -1.33 4.45 23.52
N CYS A 142 -2.25 4.52 24.47
CA CYS A 142 -2.20 5.48 25.55
C CYS A 142 -2.44 4.76 26.88
N ASP A 143 -1.52 4.90 27.81
CA ASP A 143 -1.63 4.44 29.19
C ASP A 143 -1.54 5.62 30.14
N SER A 144 -2.50 5.72 31.07
CA SER A 144 -2.53 6.77 32.09
C SER A 144 -2.50 6.14 33.48
N THR A 145 -1.60 6.61 34.34
CA THR A 145 -1.50 6.12 35.71
C THR A 145 -2.69 6.52 36.57
N ASP A 146 -3.34 7.63 36.23
CA ASP A 146 -4.59 8.08 36.82
C ASP A 146 -5.37 9.02 35.88
N PHE A 147 -6.57 9.40 36.32
CA PHE A 147 -7.39 10.47 35.74
C PHE A 147 -8.15 11.14 36.91
N VAL A 148 -7.38 11.45 37.96
CA VAL A 148 -7.88 12.18 39.13
C VAL A 148 -6.95 13.34 39.48
N ILE A 149 -7.53 14.53 39.67
CA ILE A 149 -6.83 15.77 40.06
C ILE A 149 -6.04 15.72 41.39
N THR A 150 -6.12 14.64 42.17
CA THR A 150 -5.59 14.57 43.56
C THR A 150 -4.23 13.89 43.68
N VAL A 151 -3.75 13.28 42.60
CA VAL A 151 -2.47 12.59 42.52
C VAL A 151 -1.75 13.13 41.29
N GLN A 152 -0.42 13.18 41.33
CA GLN A 152 0.34 13.50 40.14
C GLN A 152 0.38 12.28 39.23
N GLY A 153 -0.37 12.33 38.13
CA GLY A 153 -0.41 11.31 37.11
C GLY A 153 0.65 11.48 36.03
N THR A 154 0.85 10.40 35.28
CA THR A 154 1.59 10.37 34.03
C THR A 154 0.78 9.67 32.96
N THR A 155 0.86 10.19 31.74
CA THR A 155 0.25 9.59 30.55
C THR A 155 1.35 9.32 29.54
N SER A 156 1.51 8.08 29.12
CA SER A 156 2.55 7.67 28.18
C SER A 156 1.99 6.82 27.08
N GLY A 157 2.60 6.90 25.92
CA GLY A 157 2.08 6.26 24.73
C GLY A 157 2.93 6.51 23.52
N GLU A 158 2.35 6.16 22.39
CA GLU A 158 2.86 6.43 21.07
C GLU A 158 1.65 6.70 20.17
N ASP A 159 1.85 7.65 19.26
CA ASP A 159 0.86 8.17 18.34
C ASP A 159 1.59 8.48 17.03
N ASP A 160 1.20 7.88 15.90
CA ASP A 160 1.87 8.02 14.59
C ASP A 160 3.40 7.79 14.65
N SER A 161 3.85 6.74 15.35
CA SER A 161 5.27 6.45 15.63
C SER A 161 6.03 7.55 16.41
N ILE A 162 5.30 8.46 17.07
CA ILE A 162 5.85 9.50 17.94
C ILE A 162 5.53 9.13 19.39
N ALA A 163 6.54 8.61 20.09
CA ALA A 163 6.43 8.35 21.51
C ALA A 163 6.17 9.64 22.32
N PHE A 164 5.19 9.59 23.22
CA PHE A 164 4.91 10.67 24.17
C PHE A 164 5.00 10.19 25.62
N ASN A 165 5.39 11.12 26.49
CA ASN A 165 5.40 10.92 27.93
C ASN A 165 5.09 12.27 28.60
N LEU A 166 3.89 12.34 29.17
CA LEU A 166 3.29 13.53 29.73
C LEU A 166 3.07 13.30 31.23
N THR A 167 3.18 14.37 32.00
CA THR A 167 3.02 14.33 33.46
C THR A 167 2.17 15.51 33.86
N ASP A 168 1.27 15.28 34.82
CA ASP A 168 0.44 16.33 35.36
C ASP A 168 1.28 17.42 36.00
N PHE A 169 0.86 18.66 35.77
CA PHE A 169 1.61 19.81 36.27
C PHE A 169 0.71 21.01 36.56
N CYS A 170 1.16 21.82 37.50
CA CYS A 170 0.47 23.06 37.85
C CYS A 170 0.82 24.16 36.85
N LEU A 171 -0.19 24.71 36.18
CA LEU A 171 -0.05 25.89 35.33
C LEU A 171 0.25 27.14 36.17
N ASP A 172 -0.39 27.23 37.34
CA ASP A 172 -0.11 28.23 38.36
C ASP A 172 -0.49 27.70 39.77
N SER A 173 -0.61 28.59 40.76
CA SER A 173 -0.90 28.22 42.15
C SER A 173 -2.27 27.58 42.36
N ILE A 174 -3.21 27.68 41.41
CA ILE A 174 -4.58 27.15 41.54
C ILE A 174 -5.03 26.36 40.30
N ASN A 175 -4.37 26.48 39.16
CA ASN A 175 -4.74 25.76 37.93
C ASN A 175 -3.82 24.54 37.71
N LEU A 176 -4.43 23.38 37.50
CA LEU A 176 -3.81 22.10 37.18
C LEU A 176 -4.04 21.77 35.70
N ARG A 177 -3.00 21.31 34.99
CA ARG A 177 -3.15 20.59 33.72
C ARG A 177 -3.00 19.10 33.98
N GLU A 178 -4.07 18.37 33.69
CA GLU A 178 -4.15 16.92 33.81
C GLU A 178 -4.12 16.29 32.42
N TYR A 179 -3.25 15.30 32.24
CA TYR A 179 -3.17 14.50 31.03
C TYR A 179 -3.91 13.17 31.23
N GLY A 180 -4.45 12.63 30.14
CA GLY A 180 -5.10 11.33 30.19
C GLY A 180 -5.36 10.74 28.81
N CYS A 181 -5.95 9.56 28.79
CA CYS A 181 -6.31 8.86 27.57
C CYS A 181 -7.82 9.00 27.29
N SER A 182 -8.18 9.34 26.06
CA SER A 182 -9.58 9.40 25.62
C SER A 182 -10.01 8.02 25.11
N SER A 183 -10.94 7.37 25.81
CA SER A 183 -11.55 6.13 25.31
C SER A 183 -12.67 6.36 24.28
N VAL A 184 -12.94 7.62 23.91
CA VAL A 184 -14.17 8.01 23.20
C VAL A 184 -13.97 8.17 21.69
N THR A 185 -12.72 8.27 21.26
CA THR A 185 -12.36 8.63 19.88
C THR A 185 -11.74 7.48 19.09
N ASN A 186 -11.40 6.35 19.74
CA ASN A 186 -10.51 5.32 19.16
C ASN A 186 -9.25 5.96 18.54
N ASP A 187 -8.88 7.11 19.07
CA ASP A 187 -7.81 7.99 18.64
C ASP A 187 -6.94 8.03 19.88
N TYR A 188 -5.77 7.39 19.79
CA TYR A 188 -4.90 7.10 20.93
C TYR A 188 -4.10 8.34 21.37
N ASP A 189 -4.43 9.48 20.79
CA ASP A 189 -4.09 10.84 21.15
C ASP A 189 -4.26 11.14 22.67
N PRO A 190 -3.22 11.66 23.35
CA PRO A 190 -3.34 12.08 24.74
C PRO A 190 -4.19 13.35 24.85
N ILE A 191 -5.22 13.31 25.68
CA ILE A 191 -6.02 14.49 26.01
C ILE A 191 -5.38 15.29 27.12
N SER A 192 -5.63 16.59 27.13
CA SER A 192 -5.31 17.47 28.25
C SER A 192 -6.53 18.26 28.69
N GLN A 193 -6.73 18.37 30.00
CA GLN A 193 -7.79 19.17 30.59
C GLN A 193 -7.23 20.06 31.68
N ASP A 194 -7.71 21.30 31.73
CA ASP A 194 -7.33 22.27 32.74
C ASP A 194 -8.40 22.31 33.85
N PHE A 195 -7.98 22.12 35.08
CA PHE A 195 -8.84 22.13 36.27
C PHE A 195 -8.48 23.26 37.22
N ASP A 196 -9.50 23.90 37.81
CA ASP A 196 -9.34 24.87 38.92
C ASP A 196 -9.37 24.12 40.25
N CYS A 197 -8.24 24.11 40.97
CA CYS A 197 -8.10 23.50 42.29
C CYS A 197 -8.80 24.31 43.41
N SER A 198 -9.52 25.38 43.11
CA SER A 198 -10.34 26.12 44.09
C SER A 198 -11.69 25.44 44.39
N ILE A 199 -11.84 24.17 44.01
CA ILE A 199 -13.04 23.36 44.18
C ILE A 199 -12.81 22.23 45.21
N ASN A 200 -13.89 21.62 45.72
CA ASN A 200 -13.83 20.38 46.52
C ASN A 200 -12.89 20.40 47.75
N ASN A 201 -12.75 21.56 48.42
CA ASN A 201 -11.86 21.78 49.58
C ASN A 201 -10.35 21.81 49.27
N PHE A 202 -9.96 21.73 48.01
CA PHE A 202 -8.60 22.07 47.61
C PHE A 202 -8.45 23.59 47.58
N THR A 203 -7.23 24.07 47.76
CA THR A 203 -6.93 25.52 47.81
C THR A 203 -5.77 25.91 46.92
N SER A 204 -5.00 24.94 46.45
CA SER A 204 -3.84 25.18 45.60
C SER A 204 -3.51 23.98 44.73
N CYS A 205 -2.75 24.22 43.68
CA CYS A 205 -2.07 23.17 42.94
C CYS A 205 -0.62 23.08 43.45
N SER A 206 -0.17 21.86 43.75
CA SER A 206 1.20 21.57 44.12
C SER A 206 1.65 20.23 43.56
N ASN A 207 2.84 20.19 42.95
CA ASN A 207 3.42 18.99 42.33
C ASN A 207 2.48 18.27 41.35
N GLY A 208 1.73 19.00 40.53
CA GLY A 208 0.83 18.38 39.55
C GLY A 208 -0.40 17.71 40.18
N ALA A 209 -0.81 18.14 41.37
CA ALA A 209 -2.05 17.71 42.01
C ALA A 209 -2.72 18.87 42.77
N CYS A 210 -4.04 18.85 42.86
CA CYS A 210 -4.81 19.73 43.72
C CYS A 210 -4.66 19.29 45.20
N VAL A 211 -4.32 20.25 46.07
CA VAL A 211 -4.08 20.07 47.52
C VAL A 211 -4.79 21.11 48.38
#